data_AF-A0A4W5L5H5-F1
#
_entry.id   AF-A0A4W5L5H5-F1
#
_cell.length_a   1.000
_cell.length_b   1.000
_cell.length_c   1.000
_cell.angle_alpha   90.00
_cell.angle_beta   90.00
_cell.angle_gamma   90.00
#
_symmetry.space_group_name_H-M   'P 1'
#
loop_
_entity.id
_entity.type
_entity.pdbx_description
1 polymer ?
#
loop_
_entity_poly.entity_id
_entity_poly.type
_entity_poly.pdbx_seq_one_letter_code
_entity_poly.pdbx_strand_id
1 'polypeptide(L)'
;MDQSISFLAEEGTAKLIEFHLLRASDVHLPEGAVFVISNCCVEMNKAATSHFNIRAVECRIANKMLAKARGLEWGRLLKLSQVQAELKASLEEMLRLVAPTHST
;
A
#
# COMPACT_ATOMS: atom_id res chain seq x y z
N MET A 1 6.46 -7.54 -1.29
CA MET A 1 5.32 -8.27 -1.88
C MET A 1 5.85 -9.33 -2.80
N ASP A 2 6.45 -8.97 -3.94
CA ASP A 2 6.91 -9.90 -4.97
C ASP A 2 7.87 -10.98 -4.43
N GLN A 3 8.90 -10.57 -3.68
CA GLN A 3 9.81 -11.53 -3.05
C GLN A 3 9.08 -12.37 -1.99
N SER A 4 8.24 -11.74 -1.18
CA SER A 4 7.50 -12.40 -0.10
C SER A 4 6.63 -13.53 -0.64
N ILE A 5 5.84 -13.30 -1.68
CA ILE A 5 5.01 -14.35 -2.28
C ILE A 5 5.86 -15.41 -2.98
N SER A 6 6.99 -15.04 -3.59
CA SER A 6 7.89 -16.02 -4.21
C SER A 6 8.46 -17.04 -3.22
N PHE A 7 8.60 -16.70 -1.94
CA PHE A 7 9.12 -17.59 -0.90
C PHE A 7 8.05 -18.23 -0.01
N LEU A 8 6.90 -17.58 0.15
CA LEU A 8 5.87 -17.97 1.12
C LEU A 8 4.58 -18.49 0.48
N ALA A 9 4.54 -18.63 -0.86
CA ALA A 9 3.40 -19.23 -1.54
C ALA A 9 3.26 -20.71 -1.18
N GLU A 10 2.01 -21.16 -1.11
CA GLU A 10 1.67 -22.58 -0.96
C GLU A 10 0.57 -22.91 -1.97
N GLU A 11 0.67 -24.10 -2.56
CA GLU A 11 -0.24 -24.56 -3.60
C GLU A 11 -1.70 -24.52 -3.13
N GLY A 12 -2.61 -24.11 -4.03
CA GLY A 12 -4.04 -24.04 -3.74
C GLY A 12 -4.51 -22.84 -2.91
N THR A 13 -3.61 -21.95 -2.47
CA THR A 13 -3.98 -20.78 -1.65
C THR A 13 -3.42 -19.48 -2.22
N ALA A 14 -4.18 -18.38 -2.07
CA ALA A 14 -3.61 -17.04 -2.13
C ALA A 14 -3.07 -16.66 -0.73
N LYS A 15 -2.25 -15.61 -0.64
CA LYS A 15 -1.72 -15.14 0.64
C LYS A 15 -2.07 -13.67 0.89
N LEU A 16 -2.58 -13.37 2.08
CA LEU A 16 -2.57 -12.01 2.65
C LEU A 16 -1.17 -11.78 3.23
N ILE A 17 -0.42 -10.85 2.63
CA ILE A 17 0.95 -10.53 3.07
C ILE A 17 0.95 -9.22 3.84
N GLU A 18 1.34 -9.30 5.10
CA GLU A 18 1.44 -8.14 5.99
C GLU A 18 2.91 -7.70 6.14
N PHE A 19 3.11 -6.39 6.18
CA PHE A 19 4.43 -5.76 6.33
C PHE A 19 4.46 -5.01 7.68
N HIS A 20 5.62 -5.08 8.37
CA HIS A 20 5.86 -4.76 9.81
C HIS A 20 5.71 -6.00 10.71
N LEU A 21 6.79 -6.80 10.72
CA LEU A 21 6.87 -8.26 10.88
C LEU A 21 6.23 -8.98 9.68
N LEU A 22 7.07 -9.59 8.85
CA LEU A 22 6.62 -10.26 7.64
C LEU A 22 5.76 -11.47 8.01
N ARG A 23 4.50 -11.45 7.59
CA ARG A 23 3.54 -12.55 7.78
C ARG A 23 2.83 -12.82 6.47
N ALA A 24 2.49 -14.09 6.24
CA ALA A 24 1.65 -14.54 5.14
C ALA A 24 0.57 -15.45 5.72
N SER A 25 -0.68 -15.15 5.43
CA SER A 25 -1.84 -15.94 5.88
C SER A 25 -2.68 -16.38 4.70
N ASP A 26 -3.22 -17.59 4.78
CA ASP A 26 -3.94 -18.20 3.68
C ASP A 26 -5.24 -17.49 3.38
N VAL A 27 -5.50 -17.30 2.09
CA VAL A 27 -6.74 -16.76 1.56
C VAL A 27 -7.27 -17.76 0.55
N HIS A 28 -8.42 -18.35 0.87
CA HIS A 28 -9.13 -19.24 -0.03
C HIS A 28 -9.90 -18.41 -1.05
N LEU A 29 -9.65 -18.67 -2.33
CA LEU A 29 -10.33 -17.99 -3.42
C LEU A 29 -11.75 -18.56 -3.58
N PRO A 30 -12.72 -17.76 -4.08
CA PRO A 30 -14.08 -18.22 -4.27
C PRO A 30 -14.17 -19.44 -5.18
N GLU A 31 -14.92 -20.46 -4.76
CA GLU A 31 -15.28 -21.58 -5.62
C GLU A 31 -16.19 -21.11 -6.77
N GLY A 32 -16.04 -21.72 -7.95
CA GLY A 32 -16.84 -21.39 -9.13
C GLY A 32 -16.40 -20.12 -9.88
N ALA A 33 -15.31 -19.48 -9.46
CA ALA A 33 -14.66 -18.40 -10.20
C ALA A 33 -13.24 -18.80 -10.64
N VAL A 34 -12.76 -18.21 -11.74
CA VAL A 34 -11.41 -18.43 -12.26
C VAL A 34 -10.71 -17.09 -12.45
N PHE A 35 -9.47 -16.98 -11.99
CA PHE A 35 -8.61 -15.83 -12.27
C PHE A 35 -7.85 -16.08 -13.58
N VAL A 36 -8.13 -15.25 -14.61
CA VAL A 36 -7.47 -15.33 -15.91
C VAL A 36 -6.53 -14.13 -16.08
N ILE A 37 -5.27 -14.38 -16.43
CA ILE A 37 -4.28 -13.33 -16.71
C ILE A 37 -4.24 -13.08 -18.22
N SER A 38 -4.53 -11.84 -18.63
CA SER A 38 -4.38 -11.38 -20.02
C SER A 38 -3.31 -10.30 -20.11
N ASN A 39 -2.20 -10.59 -20.77
CA ASN A 39 -1.12 -9.62 -20.98
C ASN A 39 -1.56 -8.56 -22.01
N CYS A 40 -1.41 -7.27 -21.69
CA CYS A 40 -1.73 -6.18 -22.61
C CYS A 40 -0.71 -6.00 -23.75
N CYS A 41 0.38 -6.77 -23.73
CA CYS A 41 1.47 -6.73 -24.72
C CYS A 41 2.21 -5.39 -24.80
N VAL A 42 2.09 -4.56 -23.76
CA VAL A 42 2.86 -3.31 -23.59
C VAL A 42 3.90 -3.53 -22.51
N GLU A 43 5.18 -3.44 -22.88
CA GLU A 43 6.28 -3.59 -21.93
C GLU A 43 6.46 -2.33 -21.06
N MET A 44 6.69 -2.54 -19.76
CA MET A 44 7.03 -1.47 -18.82
C MET A 44 8.20 -1.92 -17.95
N ASN A 45 9.39 -1.44 -18.27
CA ASN A 45 10.56 -1.67 -17.43
C ASN A 45 10.59 -0.67 -16.27
N LYS A 46 10.20 -1.16 -15.09
CA LYS A 46 10.16 -0.39 -13.84
C LYS A 46 11.50 0.22 -13.43
N ALA A 47 12.63 -0.43 -13.75
CA ALA A 47 13.96 0.06 -13.39
C ALA A 47 14.50 1.09 -14.39
N ALA A 48 13.99 1.08 -15.63
CA ALA A 48 14.41 2.00 -16.69
C ALA A 48 13.59 3.29 -16.74
N THR A 49 12.49 3.39 -15.99
CA THR A 49 11.59 4.55 -15.99
C THR A 49 11.36 5.10 -14.59
N SER A 50 10.98 6.38 -14.50
CA SER A 50 10.77 7.06 -13.21
C SER A 50 9.37 6.85 -12.62
N HIS A 51 8.41 6.32 -13.39
CA HIS A 51 6.99 6.27 -13.04
C HIS A 51 6.73 5.66 -11.65
N PHE A 52 7.37 4.53 -11.34
CA PHE A 52 7.21 3.88 -10.03
C PHE A 52 7.77 4.73 -8.89
N ASN A 53 8.99 5.25 -9.05
CA ASN A 53 9.67 6.01 -8.00
C ASN A 53 9.00 7.36 -7.74
N ILE A 54 8.43 7.99 -8.77
CA ILE A 54 7.62 9.22 -8.61
C ILE A 54 6.48 8.95 -7.62
N ARG A 55 5.68 7.90 -7.85
CA ARG A 55 4.55 7.56 -6.96
C ARG A 55 5.04 7.20 -5.54
N ALA A 56 6.17 6.51 -5.42
CA ALA A 56 6.74 6.19 -4.12
C ALA A 56 7.16 7.45 -3.33
N VAL A 57 7.75 8.43 -4.01
CA VAL A 57 8.15 9.72 -3.41
C VAL A 57 6.92 10.56 -3.07
N GLU A 58 5.91 10.61 -3.92
CA GLU A 58 4.65 11.30 -3.62
C GLU A 58 3.98 10.77 -2.36
N CYS A 59 3.89 9.45 -2.19
CA CYS A 59 3.36 8.87 -0.95
C CYS A 59 4.20 9.23 0.28
N ARG A 60 5.53 9.34 0.15
CA ARG A 60 6.40 9.82 1.24
C ARG A 60 6.11 11.27 1.59
N ILE A 61 5.99 12.14 0.58
CA ILE A 61 5.68 13.57 0.76
C ILE A 61 4.29 13.71 1.41
N ALA A 62 3.28 13.03 0.88
CA ALA A 62 1.92 13.03 1.42
C ALA A 62 1.89 12.58 2.88
N ASN A 63 2.64 11.53 3.23
CA ASN A 63 2.83 11.08 4.60
C ASN A 63 3.44 12.18 5.49
N LYS A 64 4.51 12.85 5.04
CA LYS A 64 5.11 13.95 5.83
C LYS A 64 4.13 15.11 6.02
N MET A 65 3.39 15.48 4.98
CA MET A 65 2.41 16.56 5.02
C MET A 65 1.26 16.23 5.98
N LEU A 66 0.71 15.02 5.87
CA LEU A 66 -0.38 14.58 6.74
C LEU A 66 0.08 14.49 8.20
N ALA A 67 1.26 13.90 8.45
CA ALA A 67 1.84 13.85 9.80
C ALA A 67 1.99 15.24 10.40
N LYS A 68 2.56 16.19 9.64
CA LYS A 68 2.74 17.57 10.07
C LYS A 68 1.40 18.27 10.34
N ALA A 69 0.41 18.11 9.46
CA ALA A 69 -0.92 18.68 9.62
C ALA A 69 -1.66 18.13 10.86
N ARG A 70 -1.28 16.95 11.35
CA ARG A 70 -1.85 16.31 12.55
C ARG A 70 -0.96 16.43 13.79
N GLY A 71 0.10 17.24 13.74
CA GLY A 71 0.96 17.48 14.90
C GLY A 71 1.85 16.29 15.30
N LEU A 72 2.10 15.35 14.39
CA LEU A 72 2.99 14.21 14.63
C LEU A 72 4.44 14.55 14.31
N GLU A 73 5.38 13.79 14.90
CA GLU A 73 6.82 13.83 14.61
C GLU A 73 7.12 13.30 13.19
N TRP A 74 6.78 14.11 12.19
CA TRP A 74 6.85 13.78 10.77
C TRP A 74 8.24 13.32 10.32
N GLY A 75 9.32 13.78 10.96
CA GLY A 75 10.70 13.36 10.65
C GLY A 75 10.90 11.85 10.69
N ARG A 76 10.24 11.15 11.63
CA ARG A 76 10.41 9.70 11.86
C ARG A 76 9.51 8.82 10.99
N LEU A 77 8.42 9.37 10.44
CA LEU A 77 7.41 8.61 9.69
C LEU A 77 7.76 8.58 8.21
N LEU A 78 7.86 7.39 7.62
CA LEU A 78 8.25 7.18 6.22
C LEU A 78 7.11 6.63 5.33
N LYS A 79 6.05 6.10 5.94
CA LYS A 79 4.93 5.44 5.25
C LYS A 79 3.59 5.92 5.79
N LEU A 80 2.60 6.07 4.91
CA LEU A 80 1.23 6.47 5.27
C LEU A 80 0.61 5.59 6.36
N SER A 81 0.88 4.28 6.37
CA SER A 81 0.39 3.37 7.41
C SER A 81 0.94 3.67 8.80
N GLN A 82 2.11 4.30 8.91
CA GLN A 82 2.64 4.71 10.21
C GLN A 82 1.86 5.91 10.76
N VAL A 83 1.46 6.86 9.91
CA VAL A 83 0.57 7.96 10.33
C VAL A 83 -0.77 7.42 10.81
N GLN A 84 -1.35 6.45 10.09
CA GLN A 84 -2.57 5.80 10.53
C GLN A 84 -2.41 5.15 11.92
N ALA A 85 -1.31 4.42 12.14
CA ALA A 85 -1.03 3.75 13.40
C ALA A 85 -0.84 4.75 14.56
N GLU A 86 -0.08 5.83 14.34
CA GLU A 86 0.12 6.90 15.34
C GLU A 86 -1.19 7.61 15.71
N LEU A 87 -2.06 7.83 14.72
CA LEU A 87 -3.38 8.44 14.94
C LEU A 87 -4.41 7.45 15.50
N LYS A 88 -4.11 6.14 15.51
CA LYS A 88 -5.04 5.06 15.87
C LYS A 88 -6.37 5.14 15.11
N ALA A 89 -6.30 5.55 13.85
CA ALA A 89 -7.46 5.83 13.02
C ALA A 89 -7.84 4.65 12.12
N SER A 90 -9.13 4.50 11.84
CA SER A 90 -9.61 3.59 10.79
C SER A 90 -9.24 4.10 9.39
N LEU A 91 -9.33 3.23 8.37
CA LEU A 91 -9.11 3.67 6.99
C LEU A 91 -10.15 4.71 6.54
N GLU A 92 -11.41 4.60 6.98
CA GLU A 92 -12.45 5.59 6.67
C GLU A 92 -12.19 6.94 7.34
N GLU A 93 -11.64 6.94 8.55
CA GLU A 93 -11.19 8.17 9.20
C GLU A 93 -10.04 8.80 8.42
N MET A 94 -9.03 8.01 8.04
CA MET A 94 -7.90 8.49 7.24
C MET A 94 -8.34 9.14 5.92
N LEU A 95 -9.35 8.57 5.23
CA LEU A 95 -9.92 9.16 4.03
C LEU A 95 -10.57 10.52 4.30
N ARG A 96 -11.29 10.67 5.41
CA ARG A 96 -11.86 11.96 5.83
C ARG A 96 -10.78 13.00 6.13
N LEU A 97 -9.59 12.58 6.58
CA LEU A 97 -8.48 13.50 6.86
C LEU A 97 -7.84 14.11 5.60
N VAL A 98 -7.98 13.45 4.45
CA VAL A 98 -7.39 13.86 3.16
C VAL A 98 -8.44 14.30 2.14
N ALA A 99 -9.72 14.23 2.49
CA ALA A 99 -10.80 14.75 1.67
C ALA A 99 -10.60 16.25 1.43
N PRO A 100 -10.93 16.78 0.24
CA PRO A 100 -10.88 18.21 -0.03
C PRO A 100 -11.69 18.95 1.03
N THR A 101 -11.06 19.86 1.76
CA THR A 101 -11.82 20.87 2.51
C THR A 101 -12.40 21.80 1.47
N HIS A 102 -13.72 21.81 1.31
CA HIS A 102 -14.41 22.88 0.59
C HIS A 102 -14.17 24.17 1.38
N SER A 103 -13.08 24.87 1.07
CA SER A 103 -12.87 26.24 1.52
C SER A 103 -13.85 27.12 0.75
N THR A 104 -14.98 27.45 1.37
CA THR A 104 -15.73 28.67 1.06
C THR A 104 -14.94 29.88 1.51
#